data_AF-A0AAV3RXZ9-F1
#
_entry.id   AF-A0AAV3RXZ9-F1
#
_cell.length_a   1.000
_cell.length_b   1.000
_cell.length_c   1.000
_cell.angle_alpha   90.00
_cell.angle_beta   90.00
_cell.angle_gamma   90.00
#
_symmetry.space_group_name_H-M   'P 1'
#
loop_
_entity.id
_entity.type
_entity.pdbx_description
1 polymer ?
#
loop_
_entity_poly.entity_id
_entity_poly.type
_entity_poly.pdbx_seq_one_letter_code
_entity_poly.pdbx_strand_id
1 'polypeptide(L)'
;MGKFNLIIALQSEDGTWVQDERDIQQLLADLEREFSLADVKSCLASMNGSKAPRSDGFFLRKFNVTLITLVPKVERPINMAQFRPIALCNTVAKVISKMLAKRLKYVLPSVISESQSTFLPN
;
A
#
# COMPACT_ATOMS: atom_id res chain seq x y z
N MET A 1 22.90 -17.95 7.77
CA MET A 1 22.95 -16.69 7.01
C MET A 1 22.15 -16.89 5.73
N GLY A 2 20.89 -16.46 5.72
CA GLY A 2 19.99 -16.64 4.57
C GLY A 2 20.39 -15.68 3.45
N LYS A 3 20.76 -16.22 2.28
CA LYS A 3 20.96 -15.44 1.07
C LYS A 3 19.60 -14.89 0.65
N PHE A 4 19.43 -13.57 0.74
CA PHE A 4 18.34 -12.89 0.05
C PHE A 4 18.60 -13.06 -1.45
N ASN A 5 17.67 -13.69 -2.16
CA ASN A 5 17.75 -13.82 -3.61
C ASN A 5 17.64 -12.41 -4.22
N LEU A 6 18.78 -11.88 -4.65
CA LEU A 6 18.87 -10.64 -5.41
C LEU A 6 18.21 -10.93 -6.76
N ILE A 7 17.10 -10.26 -7.08
CA ILE A 7 16.49 -10.34 -8.40
C ILE A 7 17.46 -9.64 -9.36
N ILE A 8 18.23 -10.44 -10.11
CA ILE A 8 19.32 -9.98 -10.99
C ILE A 8 18.91 -9.83 -12.46
N ALA A 9 17.69 -10.25 -12.83
CA ALA A 9 17.13 -10.02 -14.16
C ALA A 9 15.60 -10.21 -14.13
N LEU A 10 14.89 -9.44 -14.95
CA LEU A 10 13.45 -9.57 -15.17
C LEU A 10 13.22 -9.90 -16.65
N GLN A 11 12.33 -10.85 -16.91
CA GLN A 11 12.03 -11.31 -18.25
C GLN A 11 10.86 -10.50 -18.81
N SER A 12 11.08 -9.84 -19.95
CA SER A 12 10.05 -9.15 -20.70
C SER A 12 9.14 -10.15 -21.42
N GLU A 13 7.96 -9.68 -21.79
CA GLU A 13 6.88 -10.36 -22.53
C GLU A 13 7.35 -11.10 -23.79
N ASP A 14 8.32 -10.53 -24.50
CA ASP A 14 8.86 -11.08 -25.75
C ASP A 14 9.88 -12.20 -25.53
N GLY A 15 10.07 -12.64 -24.27
CA GLY A 15 11.09 -13.61 -23.86
C GLY A 15 12.50 -13.02 -23.76
N THR A 16 12.66 -11.71 -23.96
CA THR A 16 13.92 -10.98 -23.83
C THR A 16 14.19 -10.66 -22.35
N TRP A 17 15.41 -10.94 -21.89
CA TRP A 17 15.82 -10.57 -20.54
C TRP A 17 16.15 -9.07 -20.51
N VAL A 18 15.50 -8.31 -19.64
CA VAL A 18 15.87 -6.92 -19.37
C VAL A 18 17.17 -6.93 -18.58
N GLN A 19 18.25 -6.54 -19.25
CA GLN A 19 19.63 -6.54 -18.74
C GLN A 19 20.18 -5.12 -18.45
N ASP A 20 19.38 -4.05 -18.53
CA ASP A 20 19.90 -2.73 -18.12
C ASP A 20 19.99 -2.70 -16.59
N GLU A 21 21.14 -3.16 -16.10
CA GLU A 21 21.52 -3.21 -14.70
C GLU A 21 21.34 -1.83 -14.04
N ARG A 22 21.42 -0.73 -14.82
CA ARG A 22 21.20 0.64 -14.33
C ARG A 22 19.75 0.88 -13.91
N ASP A 23 18.77 0.32 -14.62
CA ASP A 23 17.36 0.48 -14.28
C ASP A 23 17.00 -0.34 -13.03
N ILE A 24 17.56 -1.56 -12.90
CA ILE A 24 17.38 -2.39 -11.70
C ILE A 24 18.06 -1.74 -10.50
N GLN A 25 19.27 -1.21 -10.65
CA GLN A 25 19.99 -0.49 -9.59
C GLN A 25 19.27 0.79 -9.18
N GLN A 26 18.66 1.52 -10.11
CA GLN A 26 17.84 2.68 -9.81
C GLN A 26 16.56 2.30 -9.04
N LEU A 27 15.88 1.22 -9.44
CA LEU A 27 14.71 0.70 -8.73
C LEU A 27 15.06 0.22 -7.30
N LEU A 28 16.21 -0.45 -7.14
CA LEU A 28 16.72 -0.86 -5.82
C LEU A 28 17.07 0.35 -4.97
N ALA A 29 17.73 1.36 -5.54
CA ALA A 29 18.05 2.61 -4.85
C ALA A 29 16.77 3.33 -4.37
N ASP A 30 15.72 3.36 -5.18
CA ASP A 30 14.44 3.98 -4.82
C ASP A 30 13.67 3.19 -3.76
N LEU A 31 13.82 1.86 -3.73
CA LEU A 31 13.28 1.00 -2.67
C LEU A 31 14.02 1.17 -1.34
N GLU A 32 15.36 1.19 -1.38
CA GLU A 32 16.24 1.20 -0.20
C GLU A 32 16.43 2.59 0.40
N ARG A 33 16.14 3.66 -0.35
CA ARG A 33 16.22 5.05 0.13
C ARG A 33 15.50 5.24 1.47
N GLU A 34 15.98 6.12 2.34
CA GLU A 34 15.26 6.45 3.57
C GLU A 34 13.95 7.21 3.31
N PHE A 35 12.96 7.02 4.18
CA PHE A 35 11.71 7.77 4.11
C PHE A 35 11.93 9.20 4.64
N SER A 36 11.66 10.19 3.81
CA SER A 36 11.84 11.60 4.16
C SER A 36 10.54 12.24 4.66
N LEU A 37 10.66 13.38 5.36
CA LEU A 37 9.52 14.20 5.74
C LEU A 37 8.70 14.66 4.52
N ALA A 38 9.34 14.85 3.36
CA ALA A 38 8.67 15.20 2.11
C ALA A 38 7.74 14.07 1.64
N ASP A 39 8.18 12.81 1.76
CA ASP A 39 7.37 11.64 1.43
C ASP A 39 6.11 11.57 2.33
N VAL A 40 6.29 11.81 3.64
CA VAL A 40 5.20 11.87 4.62
C VAL A 40 4.19 12.97 4.27
N LYS A 41 4.68 14.19 4.02
CA LYS A 41 3.83 15.35 3.67
C LYS A 41 3.08 15.11 2.36
N SER A 42 3.74 14.57 1.33
CA SER A 42 3.12 14.20 0.05
C SER A 42 2.04 13.13 0.24
N CYS A 43 2.29 12.14 1.08
CA CYS A 43 1.28 11.14 1.43
C CYS A 43 0.08 11.76 2.14
N LEU A 44 0.31 12.61 3.14
CA LEU A 44 -0.76 13.28 3.89
C LEU A 44 -1.59 14.20 2.98
N ALA A 45 -0.95 15.00 2.12
CA ALA A 45 -1.62 15.90 1.19
C ALA A 45 -2.47 15.15 0.14
N SER A 46 -2.04 13.95 -0.24
CA SER A 46 -2.80 13.10 -1.18
C SER A 46 -3.87 12.24 -0.51
N MET A 47 -4.04 12.30 0.82
CA MET A 47 -5.15 11.61 1.48
C MET A 47 -6.45 12.38 1.22
N ASN A 48 -7.43 11.71 0.61
CA ASN A 48 -8.75 12.28 0.41
C ASN A 48 -9.48 12.46 1.75
N GLY A 49 -9.99 13.66 2.00
CA GLY A 49 -10.70 14.02 3.24
C GLY A 49 -12.01 13.26 3.48
N SER A 50 -12.50 12.50 2.50
CA SER A 50 -13.69 11.66 2.60
C SER A 50 -13.46 10.29 3.22
N LYS A 51 -12.20 9.92 3.54
CA LYS A 51 -11.91 8.69 4.30
C LYS A 51 -12.17 8.98 5.77
N ALA A 52 -13.26 8.44 6.30
CA ALA A 52 -13.67 8.58 7.70
C ALA A 52 -12.45 8.63 8.65
N PRO A 53 -12.10 9.83 9.15
CA PRO A 53 -11.30 9.94 10.35
C PRO A 53 -12.10 9.24 11.46
N ARG A 54 -11.41 8.61 12.40
CA ARG A 54 -12.08 8.14 13.62
C ARG A 54 -12.87 9.33 14.20
N SER A 55 -14.05 9.06 14.79
CA SER A 55 -14.99 10.04 15.36
C SER A 55 -14.35 11.16 16.20
N ASP A 56 -13.15 10.89 16.72
CA ASP A 56 -12.43 11.69 17.69
C ASP A 56 -11.46 12.67 17.01
N GLY A 57 -11.18 12.57 15.70
CA GLY A 57 -10.25 13.45 14.98
C GLY A 57 -8.76 13.35 15.39
N PHE A 58 -8.46 12.68 16.51
CA PHE A 58 -7.12 12.55 17.06
C PHE A 58 -6.48 11.18 16.77
N PHE A 59 -5.14 11.18 16.67
CA PHE A 59 -4.31 9.98 16.72
C PHE A 59 -4.71 9.11 17.90
N LEU A 60 -4.82 7.80 17.68
CA LEU A 60 -4.93 6.87 18.79
C LEU A 60 -3.72 7.06 19.70
N ARG A 61 -3.96 7.28 20.99
CA ARG A 61 -2.91 7.30 22.03
C ARG A 61 -2.05 6.03 22.05
N LYS A 62 -2.50 4.96 21.39
CA LYS A 62 -1.79 3.68 21.17
C LYS A 62 -1.78 3.34 19.69
N PHE A 63 -0.60 3.10 19.14
CA PHE A 63 -0.40 2.82 17.70
C PHE A 63 -1.02 1.49 17.25
N ASN A 64 -1.11 0.48 18.13
CA ASN A 64 -1.51 -0.89 17.79
C ASN A 64 -2.98 -1.22 18.11
N VAL A 65 -3.86 -0.22 18.17
CA VAL A 65 -5.29 -0.46 18.41
C VAL A 65 -6.06 -0.27 17.11
N THR A 66 -6.83 -1.28 16.73
CA THR A 66 -7.75 -1.22 15.59
C THR A 66 -9.17 -1.22 16.12
N LEU A 67 -9.96 -0.19 15.79
CA LEU A 67 -11.37 -0.16 16.13
C LEU A 67 -12.15 -0.91 15.06
N ILE A 68 -12.97 -1.89 15.45
CA ILE A 68 -13.86 -2.58 14.51
C ILE A 68 -15.25 -1.94 14.64
N THR A 69 -15.75 -1.38 13.54
CA THR A 69 -17.11 -0.85 13.41
C THR A 69 -17.92 -1.76 12.50
N LEU A 70 -19.19 -1.97 12.84
CA LEU A 70 -20.12 -2.72 12.00
C LEU A 70 -20.88 -1.77 11.09
N VAL A 71 -20.79 -1.97 9.77
CA VAL A 71 -21.59 -1.24 8.78
C VAL A 71 -22.70 -2.15 8.28
N PRO A 72 -23.97 -1.72 8.34
CA PRO A 72 -25.09 -2.52 7.85
C PRO A 72 -24.98 -2.73 6.33
N LYS A 73 -25.23 -3.97 5.87
CA LYS A 73 -25.32 -4.30 4.43
C LYS A 73 -26.73 -4.08 3.86
N VAL A 74 -27.73 -4.01 4.73
CA VAL A 74 -29.16 -3.88 4.40
C VAL A 74 -29.82 -2.85 5.33
N GLU A 75 -30.95 -2.25 4.94
CA GLU A 75 -31.58 -1.17 5.70
C GLU A 75 -31.98 -1.54 7.13
N ARG A 76 -32.40 -2.79 7.37
CA ARG A 76 -32.85 -3.28 8.68
C ARG A 76 -32.16 -4.60 9.02
N PRO A 77 -30.92 -4.55 9.52
CA PRO A 77 -30.18 -5.75 9.88
C PRO A 77 -30.77 -6.36 11.16
N ILE A 78 -31.06 -7.66 11.11
CA ILE A 78 -31.70 -8.45 12.15
C ILE A 78 -30.71 -9.46 12.75
N ASN A 79 -29.66 -9.82 12.01
CA ASN A 79 -28.62 -10.74 12.46
C ASN A 79 -27.21 -10.25 12.11
N MET A 80 -26.19 -10.82 12.78
CA MET A 80 -24.79 -10.39 12.64
C MET A 80 -24.21 -10.57 11.23
N ALA A 81 -24.71 -11.54 10.44
CA ALA A 81 -24.24 -11.78 9.08
C ALA A 81 -24.58 -10.62 8.11
N GLN A 82 -25.60 -9.83 8.46
CA GLN A 82 -26.03 -8.65 7.71
C GLN A 82 -25.18 -7.41 7.99
N PHE A 83 -24.17 -7.50 8.86
CA PHE A 83 -23.18 -6.46 9.05
C PHE A 83 -21.88 -6.81 8.33
N ARG A 84 -21.18 -5.78 7.85
CA ARG A 84 -19.79 -5.87 7.39
C ARG A 84 -18.91 -5.26 8.47
N PRO A 85 -18.00 -6.03 9.09
CA PRO A 85 -17.00 -5.46 9.98
C PRO A 85 -16.01 -4.63 9.16
N ILE A 86 -15.75 -3.40 9.60
CA ILE A 86 -14.75 -2.50 9.03
C ILE A 86 -13.76 -2.16 10.13
N ALA A 87 -12.48 -2.44 9.87
CA ALA A 87 -11.38 -2.01 10.70
C ALA A 87 -11.05 -0.53 10.43
N LEU A 88 -11.35 0.33 11.39
CA LEU A 88 -10.91 1.71 11.41
C LEU A 88 -9.48 1.76 11.96
N CYS A 89 -8.52 1.79 11.02
CA CYS A 89 -7.10 1.88 11.33
C CYS A 89 -6.65 3.33 11.63
N ASN A 90 -5.56 3.44 12.38
CA ASN A 90 -4.90 4.71 12.71
C ASN A 90 -4.47 5.44 11.42
N THR A 91 -4.62 6.76 11.39
CA THR A 91 -4.09 7.65 10.34
C THR A 91 -2.60 7.40 10.09
N VAL A 92 -1.80 7.10 11.12
CA VAL A 92 -0.39 6.71 10.98
C VAL A 92 -0.22 5.47 10.12
N ALA A 93 -0.98 4.42 10.42
CA ALA A 93 -0.91 3.16 9.68
C ALA A 93 -1.30 3.40 8.21
N LYS A 94 -2.30 4.26 7.95
CA LYS A 94 -2.67 4.66 6.59
C LYS A 94 -1.52 5.40 5.87
N VAL A 95 -0.82 6.30 6.55
CA VAL A 95 0.33 7.03 5.98
C VAL A 95 1.46 6.06 5.66
N ILE A 96 1.83 5.19 6.60
CA ILE A 96 2.88 4.18 6.39
C ILE A 96 2.52 3.25 5.23
N SER A 97 1.33 2.66 5.23
CA SER A 97 0.88 1.78 4.14
C SER A 97 0.87 2.49 2.78
N LYS A 98 0.49 3.76 2.72
CA LYS A 98 0.50 4.54 1.48
C LYS A 98 1.91 4.88 1.01
N MET A 99 2.83 5.19 1.93
CA MET A 99 4.24 5.41 1.61
C MET A 99 4.87 4.13 1.04
N LEU A 100 4.58 2.97 1.64
CA LEU A 100 5.01 1.67 1.12
C LEU A 100 4.40 1.39 -0.25
N ALA A 101 3.09 1.59 -0.43
CA ALA A 101 2.43 1.37 -1.71
C ALA A 101 2.99 2.27 -2.83
N LYS A 102 3.32 3.54 -2.53
CA LYS A 102 3.99 4.44 -3.48
C LYS A 102 5.35 3.90 -3.91
N ARG A 103 6.12 3.30 -3.01
CA ARG A 103 7.40 2.69 -3.35
C ARG A 103 7.23 1.42 -4.18
N LEU A 104 6.32 0.55 -3.76
CA LEU A 104 6.03 -0.68 -4.48
C LEU A 104 5.51 -0.41 -5.91
N LYS A 105 4.82 0.71 -6.14
CA LYS A 105 4.39 1.12 -7.48
C LYS A 105 5.53 1.20 -8.50
N TYR A 106 6.75 1.54 -8.11
CA TYR A 106 7.87 1.61 -9.06
C TYR A 106 8.36 0.23 -9.53
N VAL A 107 8.15 -0.80 -8.71
CA VAL A 107 8.67 -2.15 -8.94
C VAL A 107 7.58 -3.12 -9.36
N LEU A 108 6.32 -2.82 -9.06
CA LEU A 108 5.18 -3.66 -9.44
C LEU A 108 5.14 -4.00 -10.94
N PRO A 109 5.30 -3.04 -11.88
CA PRO A 109 5.23 -3.33 -13.32
C PRO A 109 6.24 -4.39 -13.80
N SER A 110 7.34 -4.55 -13.08
CA SER A 110 8.42 -5.45 -13.46
C SER A 110 8.29 -6.83 -12.80
N VAL A 111 7.37 -7.00 -11.83
CA VAL A 111 7.18 -8.24 -11.05
C VAL A 111 5.82 -8.91 -11.32
N ILE A 112 4.84 -8.15 -11.81
CA ILE A 112 3.50 -8.65 -12.10
C ILE A 112 3.37 -9.13 -13.55
N SER A 113 2.49 -10.11 -13.78
CA SER A 113 2.12 -10.55 -15.13
C SER A 113 1.11 -9.57 -15.76
N GLU A 114 1.16 -9.39 -17.08
CA GLU A 114 0.19 -8.56 -17.82
C GLU A 114 -1.27 -8.97 -17.65
N SER A 115 -1.54 -10.22 -17.28
CA SER A 115 -2.90 -10.67 -16.98
C SER A 115 -3.48 -10.05 -15.69
N GLN A 116 -2.66 -9.39 -14.87
CA GLN A 116 -3.09 -8.76 -13.62
C GLN A 116 -3.59 -7.33 -13.86
N SER A 117 -4.87 -7.15 -14.17
CA SER A 117 -5.47 -5.82 -14.40
C SER A 117 -6.02 -5.12 -13.15
N THR A 118 -6.03 -5.79 -12.00
CA THR A 118 -6.66 -5.25 -10.78
C THR A 118 -5.61 -4.62 -9.84
N PHE A 119 -5.90 -3.41 -9.34
CA PHE A 119 -5.05 -2.62 -8.42
C PHE A 119 -3.77 -2.03 -9.04
N LEU A 120 -3.69 -1.94 -10.36
CA LEU A 120 -2.63 -1.22 -11.06
C LEU A 120 -2.99 0.24 -11.32
N PRO A 121 -2.00 1.14 -11.36
CA PRO A 121 -2.19 2.47 -11.91
C PRO A 121 -2.39 2.35 -13.43
N ASN A 122 -3.50 2.88 -13.94
CA ASN A 122 -3.71 3.08 -15.38
C ASN A 122 -2.68 4.03 -15.98
#